data_AF-A0A2G9NU07-F1
#
_entry.id   AF-A0A2G9NU07-F1
#
_cell.length_a   1.000
_cell.length_b   1.000
_cell.length_c   1.000
_cell.angle_alpha   90.00
_cell.angle_beta   90.00
_cell.angle_gamma   90.00
#
_symmetry.space_group_name_H-M   'P 1'
#
loop_
_entity.id
_entity.type
_entity.pdbx_description
1 polymer ?
#
loop_
_entity_poly.entity_id
_entity_poly.type
_entity_poly.pdbx_seq_one_letter_code
_entity_poly.pdbx_strand_id
1 'polypeptide(L)' 'DATIVLGLVALISPFSYNHYNIYITGTAMFLAGLLVTVFMKSDRSINKREGVLLILFYILFVFVEFFVNNVLGLK' A
#
# COMPACT_ATOMS: atom_id res chain seq x y z
N ASP A 1 0.24 12.86 7.99
CA ASP A 1 1.67 12.71 8.34
C ASP A 1 2.53 12.30 7.16
N ALA A 2 2.28 11.14 6.53
CA ALA A 2 3.05 10.67 5.38
C ALA A 2 3.10 11.63 4.17
N THR A 3 2.04 12.41 3.91
CA THR A 3 1.97 13.34 2.77
C THR A 3 2.93 14.52 2.88
N ILE A 4 3.09 15.07 4.09
CA ILE A 4 4.02 16.18 4.35
C ILE A 4 5.46 15.69 4.21
N VAL A 5 5.76 14.50 4.74
CA VAL A 5 7.09 13.88 4.59
C VAL A 5 7.40 13.63 3.11
N LEU A 6 6.46 13.07 2.35
CA LEU A 6 6.66 12.81 0.91
C LEU A 6 6.92 14.11 0.13
N GLY A 7 6.16 15.17 0.41
CA GLY A 7 6.33 16.47 -0.23
C GLY A 7 7.67 17.13 0.09
N LEU A 8 8.11 17.04 1.35
CA LEU A 8 9.40 17.57 1.78
C LEU A 8 10.57 16.80 1.16
N VAL A 9 10.48 15.47 1.09
CA VAL A 9 11.50 14.63 0.43
C VAL A 9 11.57 14.96 -1.07
N ALA A 10 10.43 15.14 -1.73
CA ALA A 10 10.41 15.50 -3.16
C ALA A 10 11.05 16.86 -3.46
N LEU A 11 10.98 17.82 -2.52
CA LEU A 11 11.65 19.12 -2.64
C LEU A 11 13.16 19.04 -2.42
N ILE A 12 13.61 18.24 -1.44
CA ILE A 12 15.03 18.13 -1.09
C ILE A 12 15.78 17.24 -2.07
N SER A 13 15.19 16.10 -2.45
CA SER A 13 15.79 15.10 -3.31
C SER A 13 14.74 14.60 -4.30
N PRO A 14 14.66 15.20 -5.51
CA PRO A 14 13.75 14.72 -6.53
C PRO A 14 14.14 13.28 -6.89
N PHE A 15 13.28 12.34 -6.50
CA PHE A 15 13.45 10.93 -6.81
C PHE A 15 12.73 10.62 -8.12
N SER A 16 13.29 9.69 -8.89
CA SER A 16 12.62 9.06 -10.02
C SER A 16 12.13 7.69 -9.55
N TYR A 17 10.87 7.40 -9.86
CA TYR A 17 10.30 6.08 -9.61
C TYR A 17 9.91 5.42 -10.92
N ASN A 18 9.94 4.10 -10.93
CA ASN A 18 9.37 3.34 -12.01
C ASN A 18 7.84 3.40 -11.95
N HIS A 19 7.20 3.77 -13.06
CA HIS A 19 5.75 3.90 -13.17
C HIS A 19 5.03 2.62 -12.70
N TYR A 20 5.59 1.44 -12.99
CA TYR A 20 5.01 0.16 -12.59
C TYR A 20 4.86 0.00 -11.08
N ASN A 21 5.86 0.42 -10.30
CA ASN A 21 5.81 0.31 -8.83
C ASN A 21 4.72 1.23 -8.28
N ILE A 22 4.59 2.45 -8.81
CA ILE A 22 3.53 3.39 -8.41
C ILE A 22 2.14 2.81 -8.69
N TYR A 23 1.93 2.17 -9.84
CA TYR A 23 0.63 1.55 -10.14
C TYR A 23 0.30 0.41 -9.18
N ILE A 24 1.27 -0.44 -8.83
CA ILE A 24 1.04 -1.58 -7.93
C ILE A 24 0.79 -1.11 -6.50
N THR A 25 1.65 -0.24 -5.97
CA THR A 25 1.47 0.31 -4.61
C THR A 25 0.19 1.14 -4.53
N GLY A 26 -0.09 1.98 -5.52
CA GLY A 26 -1.28 2.83 -5.56
C GLY A 26 -2.59 2.04 -5.63
N THR A 27 -2.64 1.01 -6.47
CA THR A 27 -3.83 0.12 -6.55
C THR A 27 -4.03 -0.68 -5.26
N ALA A 28 -2.96 -1.21 -4.67
CA ALA A 28 -3.04 -1.90 -3.39
C ALA A 28 -3.49 -0.99 -2.25
N MET A 29 -3.00 0.26 -2.19
CA MET A 29 -3.45 1.26 -1.22
C MET A 29 -4.93 1.61 -1.38
N PHE A 30 -5.39 1.77 -2.63
CA PHE A 30 -6.80 2.04 -2.92
C PHE A 30 -7.70 0.88 -2.46
N LEU A 31 -7.31 -0.36 -2.78
CA LEU A 31 -8.03 -1.56 -2.36
C LEU A 31 -8.04 -1.72 -0.83
N ALA A 32 -6.90 -1.49 -0.16
CA ALA A 32 -6.81 -1.52 1.30
C ALA A 32 -7.73 -0.47 1.93
N GLY A 33 -7.74 0.76 1.40
CA GLY A 33 -8.62 1.83 1.88
C GLY A 33 -10.10 1.48 1.75
N LEU A 34 -10.50 0.87 0.62
CA LEU A 34 -11.86 0.40 0.40
C LEU A 34 -12.21 -0.72 1.41
N LEU A 35 -11.31 -1.67 1.60
CA LEU A 35 -11.47 -2.78 2.53
C LEU A 35 -11.67 -2.30 3.98
N VAL A 36 -10.81 -1.38 4.44
CA VAL A 36 -10.91 -0.77 5.77
C VAL A 36 -12.21 0.02 5.91
N THR A 37 -12.61 0.77 4.89
CA THR A 37 -13.87 1.54 4.91
C THR A 37 -15.08 0.62 5.05
N VAL A 38 -15.06 -0.55 4.39
CA VAL A 38 -16.12 -1.57 4.51
C VAL A 38 -16.15 -2.17 5.93
N PHE A 39 -15.00 -2.51 6.51
CA PHE A 39 -14.94 -3.05 7.88
C PHE A 39 -15.37 -2.03 8.94
N MET A 40 -14.94 -0.78 8.81
CA MET A 40 -15.37 0.29 9.72
C MET A 40 -16.87 0.60 9.62
N LYS A 41 -17.53 0.33 8.48
CA LYS A 41 -18.97 0.53 8.31
C LYS A 41 -19.80 -0.47 9.13
N SER A 42 -19.28 -1.67 9.40
CA SER A 42 -20.04 -2.72 10.12
C SER A 42 -20.21 -2.39 11.60
N ASP A 43 -19.12 -2.11 12.31
CA ASP A 43 -19.14 -2.09 13.79
C ASP A 43 -18.43 -0.88 14.42
N ARG A 44 -18.04 0.14 13.62
CA ARG A 44 -17.23 1.31 14.05
C ARG A 44 -15.94 0.94 14.81
N SER A 45 -15.58 -0.33 14.83
CA SER A 45 -14.42 -0.89 15.53
C SER A 45 -13.85 -2.00 14.67
N ILE A 46 -12.52 -2.09 14.62
CA ILE A 46 -11.83 -3.16 13.91
C ILE A 46 -11.76 -4.36 14.84
N ASN A 47 -12.46 -5.43 14.50
CA ASN A 47 -12.42 -6.66 15.28
C ASN A 47 -11.10 -7.41 15.04
N LYS A 48 -10.66 -8.26 15.98
CA LYS A 48 -9.41 -9.03 15.87
C LYS A 48 -9.30 -9.82 14.55
N ARG A 49 -10.43 -10.32 14.04
CA ARG A 49 -10.48 -11.06 12.76
C ARG A 49 -10.24 -10.15 11.55
N GLU A 50 -10.83 -8.96 11.55
CA GLU A 50 -10.66 -7.97 10.47
C GLU A 50 -9.24 -7.41 10.45
N GLY A 51 -8.67 -7.16 11.64
CA GLY A 51 -7.27 -6.78 11.78
C GLY A 51 -6.30 -7.84 11.24
N VAL A 52 -6.53 -9.13 11.55
CA VAL A 52 -5.74 -10.23 10.99
C VAL A 52 -5.87 -10.30 9.47
N LEU A 53 -7.07 -10.06 8.93
CA LEU A 53 -7.30 -10.07 7.50
C LEU A 53 -6.60 -8.90 6.78
N LEU A 54 -6.55 -7.72 7.40
CA LEU A 54 -5.77 -6.57 6.92
C LEU A 54 -4.26 -6.85 6.93
N ILE A 55 -3.75 -7.49 7.98
CA ILE A 55 -2.33 -7.90 8.04
C ILE A 55 -2.04 -8.92 6.95
N LEU A 56 -2.92 -9.90 6.74
CA LEU A 56 -2.75 -10.91 5.69
C LEU A 56 -2.79 -10.27 4.29
N PHE A 57 -3.65 -9.27 4.08
CA PHE A 57 -3.68 -8.47 2.86
C PHE A 57 -2.36 -7.71 2.64
N TYR A 58 -1.79 -7.11 3.69
CA TYR A 58 -0.49 -6.46 3.61
C TYR A 58 0.64 -7.42 3.28
N ILE A 59 0.67 -8.61 3.90
CA ILE A 59 1.66 -9.65 3.59
C ILE A 59 1.55 -10.06 2.11
N LEU A 60 0.33 -10.28 1.62
CA LEU A 60 0.09 -10.61 0.21
C LEU A 60 0.61 -9.50 -0.71
N PHE A 61 0.34 -8.23 -0.38
CA PHE A 61 0.86 -7.08 -1.11
C PHE A 61 2.39 -7.10 -1.20
N VAL A 62 3.08 -7.33 -0.08
CA VAL A 62 4.56 -7.42 -0.06
C VAL A 62 5.05 -8.55 -0.96
N PHE A 63 4.40 -9.72 -0.93
CA PHE A 63 4.76 -10.82 -1.84
C PHE A 63 4.55 -10.46 -3.31
N VAL A 64 3.45 -9.80 -3.66
CA VAL A 64 3.18 -9.34 -5.02
C VAL A 64 4.22 -8.31 -5.46
N GLU A 65 4.55 -7.34 -4.61
CA GLU A 65 5.57 -6.33 -4.90
C GLU A 65 6.95 -6.97 -5.11
N PHE A 66 7.35 -7.90 -4.24
CA PHE A 66 8.61 -8.64 -4.40
C PHE A 66 8.63 -9.49 -5.67
N PHE A 67 7.53 -10.17 -5.99
CA PHE A 67 7.45 -11.01 -7.17
C PHE A 67 7.48 -10.17 -8.45
N VAL A 68 6.75 -9.06 -8.49
CA VAL A 68 6.80 -8.10 -9.60
C VAL A 68 8.22 -7.55 -9.74
N ASN A 69 8.84 -7.09 -8.66
CA ASN A 69 10.19 -6.56 -8.70
C ASN A 69 11.21 -7.60 -9.20
N ASN A 70 11.07 -8.86 -8.75
CA ASN A 70 11.95 -9.95 -9.15
C ASN A 70 11.73 -10.41 -10.61
N VAL A 71 10.46 -10.53 -11.04
CA VAL A 71 10.09 -11.03 -12.37
C VAL A 71 10.25 -9.96 -13.46
N LEU A 72 9.93 -8.70 -13.18
CA LEU A 72 10.06 -7.62 -14.16
C LEU A 72 11.47 -7.01 -14.19
N GLY A 73 12.35 -7.33 -13.24
CA GLY A 73 13.77 -6.97 -13.30
C GLY A 73 14.02 -5.46 -13.40
N LEU A 74 13.10 -4.64 -12.88
CA LEU A 74 13.21 -3.19 -12.92
C LEU A 74 13.98 -2.73 -11.69
N LYS A 75 15.31 -2.73 -11.83
CA LYS A 75 16.23 -2.01 -10.92
C LYS A 75 15.80 -0.56 -10.71
#